data_AF-A0A4C1U3F6-F1
#
_entry.id   AF-A0A4C1U3F6-F1
#
_cell.length_a   1.000
_cell.length_b   1.000
_cell.length_c   1.000
_cell.angle_alpha   90.00
_cell.angle_beta   90.00
_cell.angle_gamma   90.00
#
_symmetry.space_group_name_H-M   'P 1'
#
loop_
_entity.id
_entity.type
_entity.pdbx_description
1 polymer ?
#
loop_
_entity_poly.entity_id
_entity_poly.type
_entity_poly.pdbx_seq_one_letter_code
_entity_poly.pdbx_strand_id
1 'polypeptide(L)'
;MLCILILQPSGRTMTLDEQTGIDILGNILESTIISPNRGYYGDLHNMGHIFISYAHDPDYRHLEQFGVMGDLATTMRDPVFYRWHSYIDDLFQLHKSRLPVYGTDKLDFPGVTVSSVAVEGQAGANTFGTHWEQSTLDLERGLDFAPRGPVLARFTHLQQDPFTYVIECNNATNNNVMGTVRIFMAPRNDEKGQAMPFKDQRLLMIELDKFTQNLRPGSNTIRRNSADSSVTVPYERTFQNQANRPGDAGSTEAAEFDFCGCGWPQHMLVPKGTAQGYPVVLFVMISNWMDDRVEQDTVGTCNDAASYCGLRDRKYPDRRSMGYPFDRVPRSGVSSLSEFLTPNMRVQNCTIRFTDTTTQRTAR
;
A
#
# COMPACT_ATOMS: atom_id res chain seq x y z
N MET A 1 21.98 -15.64 -14.99
CA MET A 1 21.33 -14.55 -14.21
C MET A 1 22.45 -13.70 -13.66
N LEU A 2 22.57 -12.43 -14.08
CA LEU A 2 23.61 -11.53 -13.56
C LEU A 2 23.16 -11.05 -12.19
N CYS A 3 23.85 -11.49 -11.13
CA CYS A 3 23.66 -10.99 -9.78
C CYS A 3 24.12 -9.53 -9.71
N ILE A 4 23.30 -8.64 -9.15
CA ILE A 4 23.73 -7.27 -8.88
C ILE A 4 24.70 -7.31 -7.70
N LEU A 5 25.90 -6.79 -7.91
CA LEU A 5 26.95 -6.68 -6.90
C LEU A 5 27.02 -5.25 -6.39
N ILE A 6 27.03 -5.12 -5.07
CA ILE A 6 27.18 -3.85 -4.35
C ILE A 6 28.59 -3.78 -3.77
N LEU A 7 29.29 -2.68 -4.01
CA LEU A 7 30.62 -2.38 -3.52
C LEU A 7 30.54 -1.86 -2.08
N GLN A 8 31.20 -2.55 -1.16
CA GLN A 8 31.36 -2.12 0.23
C GLN A 8 32.58 -1.20 0.38
N PRO A 9 32.67 -0.40 1.48
CA PRO A 9 33.80 0.49 1.73
C PRO A 9 35.15 -0.23 1.81
N SER A 10 35.13 -1.52 2.17
CA SER A 10 36.31 -2.39 2.20
C SER A 10 36.85 -2.79 0.82
N GLY A 11 36.17 -2.41 -0.27
CA GLY A 11 36.45 -2.86 -1.63
C GLY A 11 35.89 -4.25 -1.96
N ARG A 12 35.24 -4.92 -1.00
CA ARG A 12 34.56 -6.21 -1.23
C ARG A 12 33.19 -5.99 -1.88
N THR A 13 32.68 -7.02 -2.54
CA THR A 13 31.35 -7.02 -3.13
C THR A 13 30.37 -7.85 -2.32
N MET A 14 29.14 -7.36 -2.15
CA MET A 14 28.00 -8.10 -1.62
C MET A 14 26.95 -8.30 -2.72
N THR A 15 26.29 -9.44 -2.75
CA THR A 15 25.26 -9.74 -3.75
C THR A 15 23.89 -9.30 -3.25
N LEU A 16 23.08 -8.68 -4.11
CA LEU A 16 21.65 -8.51 -3.84
C LEU A 16 20.92 -9.83 -4.08
N ASP A 17 20.49 -10.47 -2.99
CA ASP A 17 19.74 -11.73 -3.05
C ASP A 17 18.22 -11.51 -3.15
N GLU A 18 17.47 -12.61 -3.20
CA GLU A 18 16.03 -12.62 -3.36
C GLU A 18 15.25 -12.11 -2.13
N GLN A 19 15.81 -12.24 -0.93
CA GLN A 19 15.11 -12.00 0.33
C GLN A 19 15.40 -10.59 0.87
N THR A 20 16.67 -10.18 0.84
CA THR A 20 17.18 -8.95 1.44
C THR A 20 17.64 -7.94 0.40
N GLY A 21 17.77 -8.34 -0.87
CA GLY A 21 18.32 -7.48 -1.92
C GLY A 21 17.53 -6.19 -2.15
N ILE A 22 16.21 -6.24 -2.09
CA ILE A 22 15.36 -5.05 -2.25
C ILE A 22 15.48 -4.09 -1.05
N ASP A 23 15.63 -4.63 0.17
CA ASP A 23 15.82 -3.85 1.40
C ASP A 23 17.18 -3.12 1.39
N ILE A 24 18.25 -3.84 1.02
CA ILE A 24 19.58 -3.24 0.84
C ILE A 24 19.53 -2.15 -0.24
N LEU A 25 18.83 -2.39 -1.36
CA LEU A 25 18.69 -1.40 -2.42
C LEU A 25 17.88 -0.18 -1.95
N GLY A 26 16.86 -0.36 -1.12
CA GLY A 26 16.10 0.74 -0.49
C GLY A 26 17.02 1.65 0.32
N ASN A 27 17.83 1.05 1.19
CA ASN A 27 18.82 1.78 1.99
C ASN A 27 19.86 2.51 1.13
N ILE A 28 20.20 1.99 -0.04
CA ILE A 28 21.12 2.63 -0.99
C ILE A 28 20.47 3.82 -1.69
N LEU A 29 19.26 3.65 -2.22
CA LEU A 29 18.62 4.65 -3.09
C LEU A 29 18.03 5.83 -2.31
N GLU A 30 17.51 5.59 -1.10
CA GLU A 30 16.86 6.64 -0.30
C GLU A 30 17.77 7.86 -0.08
N SER A 31 18.97 7.78 0.49
CA SER A 31 19.67 6.70 1.20
C SER A 31 19.44 6.79 2.71
N THR A 32 19.60 5.69 3.46
CA THR A 32 19.49 5.69 4.93
C THR A 32 20.86 5.58 5.61
N ILE A 33 20.89 5.79 6.94
CA ILE A 33 22.11 5.64 7.75
C ILE A 33 22.71 4.22 7.71
N ILE A 34 21.91 3.21 7.36
CA ILE A 34 22.33 1.81 7.26
C ILE A 34 22.69 1.40 5.82
N SER A 35 22.76 2.35 4.88
CA SER A 35 23.28 2.10 3.53
C SER A 35 24.71 1.52 3.60
N PRO A 36 25.00 0.45 2.85
CA PRO A 36 26.28 -0.25 2.96
C PRO A 36 27.47 0.60 2.50
N ASN A 37 27.27 1.60 1.63
CA ASN A 37 28.36 2.44 1.12
C ASN A 37 27.86 3.82 0.62
N ARG A 38 27.44 4.70 1.54
CA ARG A 38 26.96 6.07 1.19
C ARG A 38 27.99 6.89 0.41
N GLY A 39 29.29 6.72 0.70
CA GLY A 39 30.34 7.46 0.00
C GLY A 39 30.45 7.13 -1.49
N TYR A 40 30.06 5.92 -1.90
CA TYR A 40 30.04 5.50 -3.30
C TYR A 40 28.67 5.73 -3.97
N TYR A 41 27.59 5.35 -3.30
CA TYR A 41 26.24 5.39 -3.89
C TYR A 41 25.50 6.72 -3.72
N GLY A 42 25.95 7.57 -2.80
CA GLY A 42 25.33 8.87 -2.54
C GLY A 42 23.98 8.76 -1.86
N ASP A 43 23.12 9.74 -2.17
CA ASP A 43 21.84 10.00 -1.52
C ASP A 43 20.78 10.39 -2.56
N LEU A 44 20.56 9.50 -3.55
CA LEU A 44 19.91 9.85 -4.81
C LEU A 44 18.49 10.39 -4.63
N HIS A 45 17.60 9.61 -3.98
CA HIS A 45 16.20 9.99 -3.81
C HIS A 45 16.07 11.32 -3.05
N ASN A 46 16.73 11.45 -1.90
CA ASN A 46 16.70 12.65 -1.06
C ASN A 46 17.27 13.88 -1.78
N MET A 47 18.39 13.74 -2.50
CA MET A 47 18.95 14.86 -3.30
C MET A 47 18.08 15.26 -4.46
N GLY A 48 17.33 14.33 -5.06
CA GLY A 48 16.29 14.68 -6.03
C GLY A 48 15.23 15.61 -5.45
N HIS A 49 14.75 15.34 -4.24
CA HIS A 49 13.83 16.24 -3.53
C HIS A 49 14.42 17.63 -3.32
N ILE A 50 15.67 17.72 -2.85
CA ILE A 50 16.37 18.99 -2.61
C ILE A 50 16.58 19.77 -3.91
N PHE A 51 17.05 19.12 -4.98
CA PHE A 51 17.29 19.80 -6.25
C PHE A 51 16.00 20.34 -6.87
N ILE A 52 14.91 19.59 -6.79
CA ILE A 52 13.62 20.05 -7.29
C ILE A 52 13.08 21.19 -6.41
N SER A 53 13.20 21.08 -5.08
CA SER A 53 12.66 22.08 -4.16
C SER A 53 13.34 23.45 -4.26
N TYR A 54 14.64 23.50 -4.56
CA TYR A 54 15.40 24.73 -4.77
C TYR A 54 15.56 25.15 -6.23
N ALA A 55 14.88 24.50 -7.18
CA ALA A 55 15.04 24.79 -8.61
C ALA A 55 14.74 26.27 -9.00
N HIS A 56 13.98 26.99 -8.16
CA HIS A 56 13.63 28.39 -8.35
C HIS A 56 14.71 29.37 -7.83
N ASP A 57 15.57 28.96 -6.89
CA ASP A 57 16.68 29.77 -6.35
C ASP A 57 17.89 28.87 -5.98
N PRO A 58 18.53 28.20 -6.96
CA PRO A 58 19.51 27.14 -6.70
C PRO A 58 20.83 27.63 -6.11
N ASP A 59 21.14 28.93 -6.20
CA ASP A 59 22.34 29.54 -5.61
C ASP A 59 22.01 30.51 -4.47
N TYR A 60 20.76 30.50 -4.00
CA TYR A 60 20.29 31.27 -2.84
C TYR A 60 20.48 32.79 -2.98
N ARG A 61 20.50 33.30 -4.21
CA ARG A 61 20.69 34.74 -4.48
C ARG A 61 19.46 35.56 -4.14
N HIS A 62 18.28 34.93 -4.14
CA HIS A 62 17.00 35.56 -3.84
C HIS A 62 16.56 35.36 -2.39
N LEU A 63 17.31 34.55 -1.62
CA LEU A 63 17.00 34.21 -0.23
C LEU A 63 15.65 33.49 -0.08
N GLU A 64 15.26 32.74 -1.11
CA GLU A 64 13.99 32.00 -1.13
C GLU A 64 14.13 30.65 -0.41
N GLN A 65 13.02 30.16 0.14
CA GLN A 65 12.97 28.87 0.84
C GLN A 65 12.64 27.71 -0.10
N PHE A 66 12.83 26.47 0.34
CA PHE A 66 12.46 25.30 -0.45
C PHE A 66 10.98 25.29 -0.85
N GLY A 67 10.68 24.87 -2.08
CA GLY A 67 9.32 24.59 -2.53
C GLY A 67 8.76 23.29 -1.92
N VAL A 68 7.51 22.96 -2.23
CA VAL A 68 6.76 21.84 -1.62
C VAL A 68 7.46 20.47 -1.65
N MET A 69 8.39 20.24 -2.57
CA MET A 69 9.21 19.02 -2.64
C MET A 69 10.23 18.88 -1.50
N GLY A 70 10.52 19.95 -0.77
CA GLY A 70 11.49 19.97 0.33
C GLY A 70 10.93 19.52 1.69
N ASP A 71 9.62 19.30 1.80
CA ASP A 71 8.96 18.86 3.05
C ASP A 71 8.04 17.65 2.78
N LEU A 72 8.18 16.61 3.60
CA LEU A 72 7.43 15.35 3.52
C LEU A 72 5.91 15.55 3.64
N ALA A 73 5.47 16.55 4.42
CA ALA A 73 4.04 16.84 4.59
C ALA A 73 3.41 17.52 3.36
N THR A 74 4.22 18.07 2.46
CA THR A 74 3.75 18.81 1.27
C THR A 74 4.15 18.18 -0.05
N THR A 75 5.16 17.31 -0.07
CA THR A 75 5.78 16.83 -1.31
C THR A 75 4.80 16.13 -2.25
N MET A 76 3.87 15.33 -1.73
CA MET A 76 2.86 14.63 -2.52
C MET A 76 1.82 15.57 -3.18
N ARG A 77 1.86 16.88 -2.92
CA ARG A 77 0.98 17.87 -3.57
C ARG A 77 1.49 18.28 -4.96
N ASP A 78 2.78 18.09 -5.23
CA ASP A 78 3.39 18.43 -6.52
C ASP A 78 3.29 17.25 -7.49
N PRO A 79 2.75 17.42 -8.71
CA PRO A 79 2.77 16.38 -9.74
C PRO A 79 4.17 15.80 -10.03
N VAL A 80 5.25 16.57 -9.81
CA VAL A 80 6.63 16.11 -10.00
C VAL A 80 7.02 15.02 -9.00
N PHE A 81 6.40 14.97 -7.81
CA PHE A 81 6.62 13.91 -6.83
C PHE A 81 6.44 12.53 -7.46
N TYR A 82 5.33 12.35 -8.17
CA TYR A 82 4.98 11.08 -8.81
C TYR A 82 5.95 10.76 -9.95
N ARG A 83 6.40 11.76 -10.72
CA ARG A 83 7.39 11.53 -11.79
C ARG A 83 8.76 11.12 -11.23
N TRP A 84 9.20 11.78 -10.16
CA TRP A 84 10.44 11.45 -9.47
C TRP A 84 10.38 10.05 -8.85
N HIS A 85 9.29 9.74 -8.15
CA HIS A 85 9.09 8.43 -7.55
C HIS A 85 8.91 7.32 -8.58
N SER A 86 8.32 7.58 -9.75
CA SER A 86 8.30 6.61 -10.85
C SER A 86 9.72 6.30 -11.35
N TYR A 87 10.59 7.30 -11.46
CA TYR A 87 11.99 7.07 -11.81
C TYR A 87 12.73 6.24 -10.75
N ILE A 88 12.49 6.50 -9.46
CA ILE A 88 13.06 5.69 -8.37
C ILE A 88 12.48 4.27 -8.37
N ASP A 89 11.17 4.10 -8.59
CA ASP A 89 10.52 2.79 -8.72
C ASP A 89 11.08 1.99 -9.89
N ASP A 90 11.35 2.62 -11.04
CA ASP A 90 12.00 1.95 -12.17
C ASP A 90 13.34 1.32 -11.76
N LEU A 91 14.13 1.96 -10.89
CA LEU A 91 15.38 1.37 -10.37
C LEU A 91 15.12 0.14 -9.49
N PHE A 92 14.06 0.14 -8.68
CA PHE A 92 13.61 -1.03 -7.94
C PHE A 92 13.09 -2.13 -8.87
N GLN A 93 12.33 -1.77 -9.90
CA GLN A 93 11.82 -2.71 -10.92
C GLN A 93 12.96 -3.35 -11.72
N LEU A 94 14.06 -2.63 -11.98
CA LEU A 94 15.27 -3.20 -12.58
C LEU A 94 15.88 -4.29 -11.69
N HIS A 95 15.83 -4.18 -10.37
CA HIS A 95 16.23 -5.28 -9.48
C HIS A 95 15.20 -6.41 -9.49
N LYS A 96 13.91 -6.10 -9.28
CA LYS A 96 12.81 -7.08 -9.22
C LYS A 96 12.67 -7.92 -10.49
N SER A 97 12.90 -7.33 -11.66
CA SER A 97 12.88 -8.04 -12.95
C SER A 97 14.01 -9.06 -13.13
N ARG A 98 15.08 -8.96 -12.32
CA ARG A 98 16.19 -9.91 -12.28
C ARG A 98 16.01 -11.02 -11.24
N LEU A 99 14.92 -11.02 -10.47
CA LEU A 99 14.62 -12.09 -9.53
C LEU A 99 13.99 -13.30 -10.26
N PRO A 100 14.16 -14.52 -9.74
CA PRO A 100 13.48 -15.69 -10.29
C PRO A 100 11.96 -15.50 -10.26
N VAL A 101 11.28 -15.89 -11.33
CA VAL A 101 9.81 -15.90 -11.37
C VAL A 101 9.27 -16.80 -10.26
N TYR A 102 8.11 -16.46 -9.70
CA TYR A 102 7.46 -17.38 -8.78
C TYR A 102 6.94 -18.60 -9.55
N GLY A 103 7.47 -19.78 -9.19
CA GLY A 103 6.96 -21.05 -9.64
C GLY A 103 5.56 -21.34 -9.08
N THR A 104 4.87 -22.31 -9.67
CA THR A 104 3.59 -22.79 -9.13
C THR A 104 3.72 -23.30 -7.70
N ASP A 105 4.88 -23.87 -7.32
CA ASP A 105 5.18 -24.30 -5.95
C ASP A 105 5.17 -23.16 -4.93
N LYS A 106 5.44 -21.92 -5.35
CA LYS A 106 5.41 -20.75 -4.48
C LYS A 106 4.05 -20.08 -4.45
N LEU A 107 3.31 -20.15 -5.56
CA LEU A 107 2.02 -19.46 -5.77
C LEU A 107 0.82 -20.30 -5.33
N ASP A 108 0.86 -21.60 -5.56
CA ASP A 108 -0.23 -22.50 -5.25
C ASP A 108 -0.36 -22.72 -3.73
N PHE A 109 -1.57 -23.00 -3.28
CA PHE A 109 -1.84 -23.49 -1.94
C PHE A 109 -2.59 -24.82 -2.08
N PRO A 110 -1.86 -25.95 -2.20
CA PRO A 110 -2.46 -27.23 -2.55
C PRO A 110 -3.61 -27.62 -1.62
N GLY A 111 -4.74 -28.01 -2.22
CA GLY A 111 -5.96 -28.35 -1.49
C GLY A 111 -6.87 -27.15 -1.17
N VAL A 112 -6.42 -25.91 -1.37
CA VAL A 112 -7.27 -24.72 -1.23
C VAL A 112 -7.64 -24.18 -2.61
N THR A 113 -8.93 -23.93 -2.84
CA THR A 113 -9.43 -23.36 -4.08
C THR A 113 -10.36 -22.19 -3.78
N VAL A 114 -10.18 -21.07 -4.48
CA VAL A 114 -11.10 -19.93 -4.39
C VAL A 114 -12.15 -20.06 -5.48
N SER A 115 -13.38 -20.38 -5.06
CA SER A 115 -14.50 -20.65 -5.94
C SER A 115 -15.10 -19.38 -6.54
N SER A 116 -15.31 -18.34 -5.73
CA SER A 116 -15.81 -17.05 -6.20
C SER A 116 -15.38 -15.91 -5.29
N VAL A 117 -15.41 -14.70 -5.85
CA VAL A 117 -15.19 -13.46 -5.14
C VAL A 117 -16.30 -12.50 -5.57
N ALA A 118 -16.92 -11.84 -4.62
CA ALA A 118 -17.89 -10.79 -4.87
C ALA A 118 -17.65 -9.61 -3.94
N VAL A 119 -18.13 -8.44 -4.37
CA VAL A 119 -18.23 -7.25 -3.52
C VAL A 119 -19.70 -6.93 -3.33
N GLU A 120 -20.13 -6.84 -2.08
CA GLU A 120 -21.48 -6.45 -1.70
C GLU A 120 -21.42 -5.08 -1.00
N GLY A 121 -22.28 -4.15 -1.42
CA GLY A 121 -22.31 -2.80 -0.86
C GLY A 121 -23.49 -1.99 -1.40
N GLN A 122 -23.64 -0.76 -0.91
CA GLN A 122 -24.76 0.12 -1.27
C GLN A 122 -24.78 0.50 -2.76
N ALA A 123 -23.61 0.56 -3.39
CA ALA A 123 -23.48 0.87 -4.81
C ALA A 123 -23.91 -0.28 -5.75
N GLY A 124 -24.20 -1.46 -5.21
CA GLY A 124 -24.61 -2.66 -5.94
C GLY A 124 -23.51 -3.73 -6.00
N ALA A 125 -23.87 -4.91 -6.51
CA ALA A 125 -22.96 -6.04 -6.62
C ALA A 125 -21.75 -5.69 -7.52
N ASN A 126 -20.55 -6.05 -7.06
CA ASN A 126 -19.28 -5.82 -7.77
C ASN A 126 -19.06 -4.35 -8.19
N THR A 127 -19.65 -3.42 -7.44
CA THR A 127 -19.55 -1.98 -7.68
C THR A 127 -19.05 -1.30 -6.41
N PHE A 128 -17.96 -0.55 -6.54
CA PHE A 128 -17.49 0.35 -5.50
C PHE A 128 -18.10 1.73 -5.73
N GLY A 129 -18.83 2.25 -4.76
CA GLY A 129 -19.38 3.61 -4.81
C GLY A 129 -18.40 4.59 -4.18
N THR A 130 -18.11 5.66 -4.88
CA THR A 130 -17.27 6.76 -4.39
C THR A 130 -18.01 8.08 -4.56
N HIS A 131 -17.74 9.02 -3.66
CA HIS A 131 -18.39 10.32 -3.63
C HIS A 131 -17.50 11.35 -2.93
N TRP A 132 -17.95 12.61 -2.87
CA TRP A 132 -17.30 13.63 -2.06
C TRP A 132 -17.85 13.62 -0.65
N GLU A 133 -17.00 13.67 0.36
CA GLU A 133 -17.42 13.93 1.74
C GLU A 133 -16.84 15.28 2.19
N GLN A 134 -17.65 16.08 2.85
CA GLN A 134 -17.23 17.31 3.49
C GLN A 134 -17.04 17.08 4.98
N SER A 135 -15.83 17.40 5.44
CA SER A 135 -15.40 17.26 6.82
C SER A 135 -14.95 18.60 7.38
N THR A 136 -14.97 18.70 8.70
CA THR A 136 -14.48 19.87 9.43
C THR A 136 -13.37 19.44 10.38
N LEU A 137 -12.27 20.17 10.36
CA LEU A 137 -11.11 19.97 11.24
C LEU A 137 -10.89 21.24 12.07
N ASP A 138 -10.58 21.07 13.34
CA ASP A 138 -10.14 22.16 14.21
C ASP A 138 -8.62 22.34 14.11
N LEU A 139 -8.19 23.53 13.68
CA LEU A 139 -6.81 23.91 13.47
C LEU A 139 -6.23 24.75 14.61
N GLU A 140 -6.97 24.92 15.72
CA GLU A 140 -6.56 25.77 16.85
C GLU A 140 -5.11 25.51 17.32
N ARG A 141 -4.69 24.25 17.39
CA ARG A 141 -3.35 23.85 17.85
C ARG A 141 -2.21 24.15 16.88
N GLY A 142 -2.51 24.47 15.62
CA GLY A 142 -1.51 24.73 14.58
C GLY A 142 -1.27 26.21 14.29
N LEU A 143 -1.97 27.13 14.98
CA LEU A 143 -1.95 28.56 14.68
C LEU A 143 -1.60 29.38 15.91
N ASP A 144 -0.35 29.85 15.96
CA ASP A 144 0.09 30.78 16.99
C ASP A 144 -0.62 32.13 16.87
N PHE A 145 -0.91 32.75 18.01
CA PHE A 145 -1.53 34.08 18.12
C PHE A 145 -2.94 34.20 17.50
N ALA A 146 -3.61 33.08 17.22
CA ALA A 146 -5.02 33.07 16.82
C ALA A 146 -5.93 33.57 17.99
N PRO A 147 -7.09 34.19 17.68
CA PRO A 147 -8.09 34.49 18.70
C PRO A 147 -8.45 33.23 19.49
N ARG A 148 -8.69 33.36 20.81
CA ARG A 148 -9.08 32.23 21.65
C ARG A 148 -10.37 31.59 21.12
N GLY A 149 -10.33 30.30 20.81
CA GLY A 149 -11.48 29.52 20.33
C GLY A 149 -11.12 28.58 19.17
N PRO A 150 -12.05 27.70 18.78
CA PRO A 150 -11.83 26.73 17.71
C PRO A 150 -11.63 27.42 16.36
N VAL A 151 -10.65 26.97 15.57
CA VAL A 151 -10.39 27.46 14.22
C VAL A 151 -10.79 26.37 13.24
N LEU A 152 -12.06 26.38 12.85
CA LEU A 152 -12.63 25.31 12.03
C LEU A 152 -12.35 25.52 10.54
N ALA A 153 -11.65 24.57 9.93
CA ALA A 153 -11.48 24.48 8.49
C ALA A 153 -12.39 23.40 7.92
N ARG A 154 -13.20 23.78 6.94
CA ARG A 154 -14.06 22.85 6.21
C ARG A 154 -13.43 22.50 4.88
N PHE A 155 -13.29 21.21 4.62
CA PHE A 155 -12.64 20.70 3.41
C PHE A 155 -13.44 19.54 2.84
N THR A 156 -13.25 19.29 1.55
CA THR A 156 -13.91 18.20 0.83
C THR A 156 -12.85 17.22 0.36
N HIS A 157 -13.09 15.92 0.59
CA HIS A 157 -12.18 14.85 0.22
C HIS A 157 -12.97 13.70 -0.42
N LEU A 158 -12.24 12.80 -1.09
CA LEU A 158 -12.82 11.56 -1.60
C LEU A 158 -13.33 10.71 -0.42
N GLN A 159 -14.40 9.97 -0.65
CA GLN A 159 -14.93 8.95 0.26
C GLN A 159 -15.48 7.77 -0.56
N GLN A 160 -15.54 6.60 0.05
CA GLN A 160 -16.22 5.44 -0.51
C GLN A 160 -17.37 4.94 0.39
N ASP A 161 -18.38 4.37 -0.24
CA ASP A 161 -19.45 3.66 0.47
C ASP A 161 -18.86 2.40 1.14
N PRO A 162 -19.29 2.04 2.37
CA PRO A 162 -18.89 0.78 2.99
C PRO A 162 -19.30 -0.42 2.13
N PHE A 163 -18.40 -1.40 2.04
CA PHE A 163 -18.64 -2.64 1.32
C PHE A 163 -18.00 -3.83 2.03
N THR A 164 -18.40 -5.03 1.63
CA THR A 164 -17.91 -6.30 2.17
C THR A 164 -17.42 -7.18 1.02
N TYR A 165 -16.22 -7.72 1.15
CA TYR A 165 -15.75 -8.82 0.30
C TYR A 165 -16.43 -10.11 0.74
N VAL A 166 -16.99 -10.84 -0.22
CA VAL A 166 -17.52 -12.20 -0.01
C VAL A 166 -16.68 -13.16 -0.84
N ILE A 167 -15.92 -14.02 -0.17
CA ILE A 167 -14.99 -14.95 -0.81
C ILE A 167 -15.45 -16.37 -0.47
N GLU A 168 -15.87 -17.11 -1.50
CA GLU A 168 -16.18 -18.53 -1.36
C GLU A 168 -14.93 -19.33 -1.70
N CYS A 169 -14.52 -20.22 -0.79
CA CYS A 169 -13.38 -21.09 -1.00
C CYS A 169 -13.64 -22.49 -0.47
N ASN A 170 -12.88 -23.45 -0.96
CA ASN A 170 -12.96 -24.84 -0.55
C ASN A 170 -11.58 -25.32 -0.09
N ASN A 171 -11.54 -25.95 1.09
CA ASN A 171 -10.39 -26.68 1.58
C ASN A 171 -10.66 -28.19 1.39
N ALA A 172 -10.04 -28.79 0.39
CA ALA A 172 -10.14 -30.22 0.07
C ALA A 172 -9.25 -31.11 0.96
N THR A 173 -8.51 -30.54 1.92
CA THR A 173 -7.73 -31.32 2.88
C THR A 173 -8.61 -31.82 4.03
N ASN A 174 -8.11 -32.81 4.79
CA ASN A 174 -8.83 -33.36 5.95
C ASN A 174 -8.62 -32.56 7.24
N ASN A 175 -7.83 -31.47 7.20
CA ASN A 175 -7.46 -30.68 8.38
C ASN A 175 -7.86 -29.22 8.20
N ASN A 176 -8.03 -28.52 9.32
CA ASN A 176 -8.07 -27.07 9.29
C ASN A 176 -6.72 -26.53 8.81
N VAL A 177 -6.75 -25.59 7.87
CA VAL A 177 -5.54 -24.91 7.37
C VAL A 177 -5.68 -23.41 7.55
N MET A 178 -4.57 -22.75 7.87
CA MET A 178 -4.52 -21.29 7.92
C MET A 178 -4.09 -20.75 6.57
N GLY A 179 -4.88 -19.83 6.01
CA GLY A 179 -4.55 -19.10 4.79
C GLY A 179 -4.33 -17.62 5.06
N THR A 180 -3.43 -16.99 4.31
CA THR A 180 -3.31 -15.52 4.23
C THR A 180 -4.10 -15.06 3.01
N VAL A 181 -5.21 -14.36 3.23
CA VAL A 181 -6.00 -13.74 2.17
C VAL A 181 -5.32 -12.45 1.76
N ARG A 182 -5.08 -12.27 0.45
CA ARG A 182 -4.44 -11.09 -0.15
C ARG A 182 -5.37 -10.54 -1.21
N ILE A 183 -5.72 -9.27 -1.12
CA ILE A 183 -6.70 -8.61 -1.99
C ILE A 183 -6.01 -7.45 -2.69
N PHE A 184 -6.05 -7.46 -4.03
CA PHE A 184 -5.50 -6.40 -4.87
C PHE A 184 -6.52 -5.91 -5.89
N MET A 185 -6.29 -4.71 -6.42
CA MET A 185 -7.07 -4.15 -7.52
C MET A 185 -6.16 -3.53 -8.56
N ALA A 186 -6.52 -3.68 -9.83
CA ALA A 186 -5.87 -2.94 -10.93
C ALA A 186 -6.91 -2.48 -11.96
N PRO A 187 -6.60 -1.43 -12.74
CA PRO A 187 -7.36 -1.12 -13.95
C PRO A 187 -7.33 -2.32 -14.91
N ARG A 188 -8.44 -2.52 -15.64
CA ARG A 188 -8.50 -3.57 -16.69
C ARG A 188 -7.86 -3.13 -17.99
N ASN A 189 -7.97 -1.85 -18.28
CA ASN A 189 -7.59 -1.27 -19.55
C ASN A 189 -6.57 -0.14 -19.35
N ASP A 190 -5.77 0.11 -20.39
CA ASP A 190 -4.87 1.25 -20.48
C ASP A 190 -5.64 2.56 -20.77
N GLU A 191 -4.92 3.67 -20.92
CA GLU A 191 -5.50 4.98 -21.22
C GLU A 191 -6.20 5.06 -22.58
N LYS A 192 -5.93 4.12 -23.49
CA LYS A 192 -6.57 4.00 -24.81
C LYS A 192 -7.77 3.05 -24.78
N GLY A 193 -8.10 2.49 -23.61
CA GLY A 193 -9.20 1.55 -23.44
C GLY A 193 -8.88 0.11 -23.88
N GLN A 194 -7.61 -0.22 -24.13
CA GLN A 194 -7.18 -1.56 -24.54
C GLN A 194 -6.81 -2.40 -23.33
N ALA A 195 -7.01 -3.73 -23.43
CA ALA A 195 -6.60 -4.65 -22.37
C ALA A 195 -5.09 -4.61 -22.17
N MET A 196 -4.63 -4.40 -20.93
CA MET A 196 -3.21 -4.34 -20.63
C MET A 196 -2.56 -5.72 -20.61
N PRO A 197 -1.35 -5.86 -21.16
CA PRO A 197 -0.51 -7.03 -20.90
C PRO A 197 -0.27 -7.20 -19.40
N PHE A 198 -0.29 -8.44 -18.90
CA PHE A 198 -0.14 -8.69 -17.46
C PHE A 198 1.18 -8.19 -16.89
N LYS A 199 2.26 -8.20 -17.69
CA LYS A 199 3.57 -7.66 -17.31
C LYS A 199 3.53 -6.18 -16.88
N ASP A 200 2.57 -5.42 -17.41
CA ASP A 200 2.38 -3.99 -17.15
C ASP A 200 1.29 -3.82 -16.10
N GLN A 201 0.17 -4.55 -16.25
CA GLN A 201 -0.94 -4.52 -15.28
C GLN A 201 -0.51 -4.88 -13.86
N ARG A 202 0.44 -5.82 -13.68
CA ARG A 202 0.95 -6.22 -12.35
C ARG A 202 1.53 -5.04 -11.56
N LEU A 203 2.08 -4.03 -12.25
CA LEU A 203 2.69 -2.86 -11.62
C LEU A 203 1.63 -1.89 -11.07
N LEU A 204 0.40 -2.02 -11.55
CA LEU A 204 -0.74 -1.19 -11.16
C LEU A 204 -1.65 -1.88 -10.13
N MET A 205 -1.22 -3.03 -9.59
CA MET A 205 -1.93 -3.77 -8.55
C MET A 205 -1.75 -3.06 -7.21
N ILE A 206 -2.76 -2.33 -6.78
CA ILE A 206 -2.81 -1.73 -5.45
C ILE A 206 -3.31 -2.76 -4.43
N GLU A 207 -2.64 -2.85 -3.28
CA GLU A 207 -3.09 -3.69 -2.16
C GLU A 207 -4.31 -3.05 -1.51
N LEU A 208 -5.38 -3.83 -1.31
CA LEU A 208 -6.60 -3.38 -0.64
C LEU A 208 -6.76 -4.00 0.74
N ASP A 209 -6.28 -5.24 0.92
CA ASP A 209 -6.28 -5.89 2.23
C ASP A 209 -5.38 -7.14 2.24
N LYS A 210 -4.95 -7.52 3.44
CA LYS A 210 -4.18 -8.70 3.76
C LYS A 210 -4.52 -9.16 5.19
N PHE A 211 -5.03 -10.37 5.34
CA PHE A 211 -5.42 -10.90 6.65
C PHE A 211 -5.38 -12.42 6.69
N THR A 212 -5.28 -13.00 7.88
CA THR A 212 -5.26 -14.46 8.06
C THR A 212 -6.65 -15.01 8.31
N GLN A 213 -6.95 -16.19 7.75
CA GLN A 213 -8.22 -16.88 7.91
C GLN A 213 -8.00 -18.37 8.18
N ASN A 214 -8.69 -18.90 9.19
CA ASN A 214 -8.77 -20.34 9.42
C ASN A 214 -9.82 -20.96 8.48
N LEU A 215 -9.42 -21.96 7.69
CA LEU A 215 -10.24 -22.66 6.70
C LEU A 215 -10.51 -24.09 7.14
N ARG A 216 -11.77 -24.41 7.38
CA ARG A 216 -12.23 -25.75 7.77
C ARG A 216 -12.29 -26.66 6.54
N PRO A 217 -12.13 -27.98 6.67
CA PRO A 217 -12.39 -28.92 5.57
C PRO A 217 -13.76 -28.67 4.93
N GLY A 218 -13.79 -28.70 3.59
CA GLY A 218 -14.97 -28.37 2.79
C GLY A 218 -15.10 -26.88 2.46
N SER A 219 -16.34 -26.44 2.23
CA SER A 219 -16.66 -25.08 1.78
C SER A 219 -16.62 -24.07 2.94
N ASN A 220 -16.06 -22.89 2.67
CA ASN A 220 -15.95 -21.77 3.59
C ASN A 220 -16.38 -20.48 2.88
N THR A 221 -17.20 -19.68 3.56
CA THR A 221 -17.55 -18.32 3.14
C THR A 221 -16.84 -17.32 4.05
N ILE A 222 -15.97 -16.50 3.47
CA ILE A 222 -15.25 -15.44 4.18
C ILE A 222 -15.96 -14.12 3.88
N ARG A 223 -16.35 -13.39 4.93
CA ARG A 223 -16.89 -12.03 4.84
C ARG A 223 -15.93 -11.05 5.50
N ARG A 224 -15.45 -10.06 4.76
CA ARG A 224 -14.47 -9.08 5.23
C ARG A 224 -14.93 -7.66 4.91
N ASN A 225 -15.11 -6.81 5.92
CA ASN A 225 -15.56 -5.44 5.69
C ASN A 225 -14.41 -4.55 5.24
N SER A 226 -14.71 -3.56 4.40
CA SER A 226 -13.75 -2.57 3.94
C SER A 226 -13.14 -1.74 5.08
N ALA A 227 -13.84 -1.61 6.20
CA ALA A 227 -13.37 -0.89 7.39
C ALA A 227 -12.28 -1.65 8.17
N ASP A 228 -12.15 -2.96 7.96
CA ASP A 228 -11.18 -3.80 8.66
C ASP A 228 -9.85 -3.90 7.88
N SER A 229 -9.69 -3.14 6.79
CA SER A 229 -8.52 -3.25 5.90
C SER A 229 -7.21 -3.02 6.66
N SER A 230 -6.25 -3.92 6.42
CA SER A 230 -4.88 -3.85 6.90
C SER A 230 -4.04 -2.72 6.29
N VAL A 231 -4.57 -2.02 5.29
CA VAL A 231 -3.90 -0.95 4.55
C VAL A 231 -4.15 0.41 5.19
N THR A 232 -5.28 0.57 5.87
CA THR A 232 -5.85 1.88 6.17
C THR A 232 -5.97 2.17 7.66
N VAL A 233 -6.17 3.46 7.96
CA VAL A 233 -6.52 3.96 9.29
C VAL A 233 -7.86 4.72 9.23
N PRO A 234 -8.71 4.63 10.27
CA PRO A 234 -9.94 5.40 10.36
C PRO A 234 -9.70 6.92 10.29
N TYR A 235 -10.73 7.66 9.90
CA TYR A 235 -10.70 9.12 9.80
C TYR A 235 -10.19 9.77 11.09
N GLU A 236 -10.68 9.27 12.23
CA GLU A 236 -10.34 9.79 13.55
C GLU A 236 -8.85 9.65 13.83
N ARG A 237 -8.16 8.66 13.24
CA ARG A 237 -6.71 8.49 13.37
C ARG A 237 -5.89 9.41 12.49
N THR A 238 -6.36 9.71 11.28
CA THR A 238 -5.71 10.68 10.40
C THR A 238 -5.87 12.11 10.91
N PHE A 239 -7.06 12.44 11.43
CA PHE A 239 -7.44 13.80 11.84
C PHE A 239 -7.62 13.93 13.36
N GLN A 240 -6.80 13.20 14.13
CA GLN A 240 -6.86 13.20 15.60
C GLN A 240 -6.75 14.61 16.16
N ASN A 241 -7.53 14.88 17.20
CA ASN A 241 -7.40 16.12 17.96
C ASN A 241 -6.06 16.13 18.70
N GLN A 242 -5.17 17.02 18.27
CA GLN A 242 -3.82 17.17 18.84
C GLN A 242 -3.84 17.65 20.30
N ALA A 243 -4.95 18.19 20.81
CA ALA A 243 -5.10 18.50 22.23
C ALA A 243 -5.03 17.26 23.14
N ASN A 244 -5.29 16.07 22.59
CA ASN A 244 -5.25 14.80 23.32
C ASN A 244 -3.91 14.07 23.16
N ARG A 245 -2.91 14.66 22.49
CA ARG A 245 -1.61 14.02 22.29
C ARG A 245 -0.94 13.80 23.65
N PRO A 246 -0.65 12.53 24.04
CA PRO A 246 -0.03 12.23 25.31
C PRO A 246 1.50 12.41 25.23
N GLY A 247 2.11 12.74 26.37
CA GLY A 247 3.56 12.82 26.50
C GLY A 247 4.19 14.08 25.88
N ASP A 248 5.47 14.26 26.19
CA ASP A 248 6.30 15.30 25.60
C ASP A 248 6.95 14.79 24.30
N ALA A 249 7.42 15.70 23.45
CA ALA A 249 8.14 15.34 22.23
C ALA A 249 9.34 14.44 22.53
N GLY A 250 9.38 13.26 21.90
CA GLY A 250 10.42 12.24 22.11
C GLY A 250 10.13 11.23 23.23
N SER A 251 8.98 11.32 23.91
CA SER A 251 8.56 10.29 24.87
C SER A 251 8.00 9.04 24.16
N THR A 252 7.95 7.92 24.88
CA THR A 252 7.40 6.65 24.37
C THR A 252 5.93 6.77 24.02
N GLU A 253 5.17 7.53 24.80
CA GLU A 253 3.74 7.75 24.62
C GLU A 253 3.47 8.60 23.37
N ALA A 254 4.28 9.65 23.15
CA ALA A 254 4.21 10.46 21.94
C ALA A 254 4.56 9.63 20.69
N ALA A 255 5.59 8.78 20.78
CA ALA A 255 5.97 7.89 19.68
C ALA A 255 4.89 6.85 19.36
N GLU A 256 4.20 6.31 20.36
CA GLU A 256 3.06 5.40 20.17
C GLU A 256 1.91 6.11 19.46
N PHE A 257 1.56 7.31 19.93
CA PHE A 257 0.54 8.15 19.33
C PHE A 257 0.85 8.47 17.86
N ASP A 258 2.10 8.86 17.57
CA ASP A 258 2.55 9.19 16.22
C ASP A 258 2.52 7.94 15.30
N PHE A 259 2.92 6.77 15.80
CA PHE A 259 2.83 5.50 15.05
C PHE A 259 1.39 5.16 14.67
N CYS A 260 0.43 5.40 15.57
CA CYS A 260 -0.99 5.19 15.28
C CYS A 260 -1.55 6.10 14.17
N GLY A 261 -0.86 7.21 13.88
CA GLY A 261 -1.16 8.06 12.73
C GLY A 261 -0.69 7.48 11.40
N CYS A 262 0.25 6.52 11.41
CA CYS A 262 0.72 5.86 10.21
C CYS A 262 -0.36 4.94 9.65
N GLY A 263 -0.70 5.17 8.38
CA GLY A 263 -1.47 4.27 7.54
C GLY A 263 -2.25 5.04 6.49
N TRP A 264 -2.71 4.32 5.46
CA TRP A 264 -3.41 4.98 4.36
C TRP A 264 -4.77 5.51 4.85
N PRO A 265 -5.21 6.73 4.49
CA PRO A 265 -6.50 7.22 4.95
C PRO A 265 -7.64 6.30 4.49
N GLN A 266 -8.52 5.88 5.39
CA GLN A 266 -9.63 4.98 5.06
C GLN A 266 -10.44 5.47 3.86
N HIS A 267 -10.72 6.77 3.78
CA HIS A 267 -11.50 7.41 2.72
C HIS A 267 -10.78 7.46 1.35
N MET A 268 -9.58 6.89 1.26
CA MET A 268 -8.78 6.74 0.04
C MET A 268 -8.52 5.27 -0.31
N LEU A 269 -9.18 4.30 0.34
CA LEU A 269 -8.97 2.87 0.10
C LEU A 269 -9.20 2.46 -1.36
N VAL A 270 -10.19 3.09 -2.01
CA VAL A 270 -10.57 2.82 -3.39
C VAL A 270 -10.27 4.05 -4.26
N PRO A 271 -9.70 3.90 -5.47
CA PRO A 271 -9.52 5.02 -6.40
C PRO A 271 -10.83 5.75 -6.69
N LYS A 272 -10.75 7.01 -7.13
CA LYS A 272 -11.95 7.83 -7.40
C LYS A 272 -12.94 7.18 -8.38
N GLY A 273 -12.45 6.58 -9.46
CA GLY A 273 -13.32 6.06 -10.53
C GLY A 273 -13.95 7.15 -11.40
N THR A 274 -15.06 6.82 -12.08
CA THR A 274 -15.75 7.71 -13.03
C THR A 274 -17.26 7.62 -12.87
N ALA A 275 -18.01 8.62 -13.36
CA ALA A 275 -19.47 8.61 -13.30
C ALA A 275 -20.10 7.44 -14.07
N GLN A 276 -19.49 7.06 -15.20
CA GLN A 276 -19.92 5.93 -16.03
C GLN A 276 -19.53 4.57 -15.42
N GLY A 277 -18.63 4.58 -14.44
CA GLY A 277 -18.05 3.38 -13.86
C GLY A 277 -16.69 3.05 -14.48
N TYR A 278 -15.65 3.14 -13.67
CA TYR A 278 -14.28 2.81 -14.08
C TYR A 278 -14.02 1.31 -13.98
N PRO A 279 -13.63 0.62 -15.06
CA PRO A 279 -13.49 -0.83 -15.07
C PRO A 279 -12.21 -1.27 -14.37
N VAL A 280 -12.37 -2.07 -13.33
CA VAL A 280 -11.26 -2.64 -12.55
C VAL A 280 -11.41 -4.14 -12.41
N VAL A 281 -10.30 -4.81 -12.10
CA VAL A 281 -10.29 -6.21 -11.70
C VAL A 281 -9.91 -6.28 -10.23
N LEU A 282 -10.75 -6.95 -9.45
CA LEU A 282 -10.43 -7.34 -8.09
C LEU A 282 -9.76 -8.71 -8.15
N PHE A 283 -8.61 -8.84 -7.51
CA PHE A 283 -7.86 -10.09 -7.41
C PHE A 283 -7.84 -10.53 -5.94
N VAL A 284 -8.10 -11.81 -5.70
CA VAL A 284 -7.97 -12.44 -4.39
C VAL A 284 -7.09 -13.67 -4.52
N MET A 285 -6.13 -13.79 -3.60
CA MET A 285 -5.31 -14.97 -3.40
C MET A 285 -5.42 -15.44 -1.95
N ILE A 286 -5.48 -16.76 -1.74
CA ILE A 286 -5.26 -17.34 -0.42
C ILE A 286 -3.94 -18.09 -0.45
N SER A 287 -2.88 -17.52 0.15
CA SER A 287 -1.57 -18.18 0.26
C SER A 287 -1.46 -19.00 1.56
N ASN A 288 -0.54 -19.96 1.57
CA ASN A 288 -0.28 -20.79 2.74
C ASN A 288 0.34 -19.97 3.88
N TRP A 289 -0.38 -19.80 4.98
CA TRP A 289 0.09 -19.03 6.14
C TRP A 289 1.41 -19.57 6.72
N MET A 290 1.66 -20.88 6.63
CA MET A 290 2.90 -21.47 7.15
C MET A 290 4.15 -20.92 6.45
N ASP A 291 4.03 -20.56 5.16
CA ASP A 291 5.14 -19.99 4.41
C ASP A 291 5.26 -18.47 4.62
N ASP A 292 4.17 -17.84 5.02
CA ASP A 292 4.04 -16.38 5.15
C ASP A 292 4.34 -15.89 6.57
N ARG A 293 4.11 -16.72 7.60
CA ARG A 293 4.22 -16.29 8.99
C ARG A 293 5.65 -15.89 9.36
N VAL A 294 5.74 -14.93 10.27
CA VAL A 294 6.95 -14.61 11.03
C VAL A 294 6.69 -14.97 12.48
N GLU A 295 7.56 -15.78 13.08
CA GLU A 295 7.44 -16.18 14.48
C GLU A 295 7.75 -15.00 15.40
N GLN A 296 6.70 -14.34 15.91
CA GLN A 296 6.76 -13.21 16.83
C GLN A 296 5.41 -13.01 17.53
N ASP A 297 5.42 -12.27 18.63
CA ASP A 297 4.19 -11.79 19.28
C ASP A 297 3.68 -10.52 18.58
N THR A 298 2.43 -10.55 18.14
CA THR A 298 1.73 -9.44 17.48
C THR A 298 0.73 -8.74 18.40
N VAL A 299 0.77 -9.00 19.71
CA VAL A 299 0.00 -8.23 20.70
C VAL A 299 0.51 -6.78 20.73
N GLY A 300 -0.41 -5.83 20.58
CA GLY A 300 -0.08 -4.41 20.58
C GLY A 300 -1.26 -3.54 20.13
N THR A 301 -1.06 -2.24 20.18
CA THR A 301 -1.96 -1.19 19.70
C THR A 301 -1.59 -0.80 18.26
N CYS A 302 -2.57 -0.34 17.47
CA CYS A 302 -2.36 0.24 16.13
C CYS A 302 -1.75 -0.71 15.08
N ASN A 303 -2.13 -1.99 15.13
CA ASN A 303 -1.65 -3.03 14.21
C ASN A 303 -2.48 -3.18 12.93
N ASP A 304 -3.45 -2.30 12.71
CA ASP A 304 -4.43 -2.40 11.63
C ASP A 304 -3.99 -1.73 10.33
N ALA A 305 -2.89 -0.96 10.31
CA ALA A 305 -2.28 -0.45 9.08
C ALA A 305 -0.99 -1.19 8.70
N ALA A 306 -0.86 -2.45 9.15
CA ALA A 306 0.39 -3.20 9.05
C ALA A 306 0.88 -3.43 7.62
N SER A 307 0.02 -3.31 6.60
CA SER A 307 0.44 -3.51 5.22
C SER A 307 1.47 -2.47 4.77
N TYR A 308 1.30 -1.19 5.12
CA TYR A 308 2.23 -0.11 4.76
C TYR A 308 3.11 0.36 5.92
N CYS A 309 2.65 0.24 7.16
CA CYS A 309 3.37 0.74 8.34
C CYS A 309 4.11 -0.35 9.12
N GLY A 310 3.89 -1.62 8.78
CA GLY A 310 4.39 -2.73 9.59
C GLY A 310 3.80 -2.75 10.99
N LEU A 311 4.52 -3.37 11.93
CA LEU A 311 4.13 -3.44 13.33
C LEU A 311 5.18 -2.68 14.16
N ARG A 312 4.72 -1.84 15.09
CA ARG A 312 5.60 -1.06 15.95
C ARG A 312 6.55 -1.97 16.72
N ASP A 313 7.85 -1.67 16.66
CA ASP A 313 8.92 -2.40 17.38
C ASP A 313 8.93 -3.92 17.13
N ARG A 314 8.43 -4.35 15.96
CA ARG A 314 8.28 -5.75 15.56
C ARG A 314 8.72 -5.93 14.12
N LYS A 315 8.88 -7.18 13.70
CA LYS A 315 9.16 -7.50 12.30
C LYS A 315 7.89 -7.32 11.48
N TYR A 316 8.03 -7.04 10.19
CA TYR A 316 6.90 -7.07 9.26
C TYR A 316 6.21 -8.45 9.34
N PRO A 317 4.87 -8.52 9.48
CA PRO A 317 4.17 -9.75 9.86
C PRO A 317 3.99 -10.77 8.73
N ASP A 318 4.58 -10.50 7.56
CA ASP A 318 4.54 -11.36 6.38
C ASP A 318 5.97 -11.53 5.83
N ARG A 319 6.41 -12.78 5.71
CA ARG A 319 7.73 -13.14 5.19
C ARG A 319 7.82 -13.02 3.68
N ARG A 320 6.69 -12.96 2.97
CA ARG A 320 6.68 -12.71 1.52
C ARG A 320 7.13 -11.29 1.24
N SER A 321 7.67 -11.06 0.04
CA SER A 321 8.04 -9.72 -0.37
C SER A 321 6.80 -8.82 -0.41
N MET A 322 6.93 -7.56 0.01
CA MET A 322 5.86 -6.57 -0.13
C MET A 322 5.45 -6.47 -1.60
N GLY A 323 4.15 -6.56 -1.87
CA GLY A 323 3.60 -6.65 -3.23
C GLY A 323 3.45 -8.08 -3.78
N TYR A 324 3.81 -9.12 -3.03
CA TYR A 324 3.57 -10.51 -3.43
C TYR A 324 2.07 -10.77 -3.71
N PRO A 325 1.71 -11.37 -4.86
CA PRO A 325 2.58 -12.08 -5.81
C PRO A 325 2.99 -11.27 -7.07
N PHE A 326 2.76 -9.96 -7.10
CA PHE A 326 2.94 -9.09 -8.28
C PHE A 326 4.29 -8.37 -8.35
N ASP A 327 5.09 -8.44 -7.28
CA ASP A 327 6.41 -7.81 -7.19
C ASP A 327 7.42 -8.39 -8.20
N ARG A 328 7.13 -9.55 -8.82
CA ARG A 328 7.98 -10.20 -9.81
C ARG A 328 7.35 -10.27 -11.19
N VAL A 329 8.22 -10.42 -12.18
CA VAL A 329 7.81 -10.70 -13.56
C VAL A 329 7.06 -12.05 -13.66
N PRO A 330 6.07 -12.16 -14.56
CA PRO A 330 5.26 -13.37 -14.70
C PRO A 330 6.06 -14.57 -15.19
N ARG A 331 5.52 -15.78 -14.98
CA ARG A 331 6.05 -17.04 -15.53
C ARG A 331 6.12 -16.97 -17.07
N SER A 332 7.05 -17.72 -17.66
CA SER A 332 7.13 -17.84 -19.12
C SER A 332 5.79 -18.31 -19.71
N GLY A 333 5.34 -17.67 -20.79
CA GLY A 333 4.07 -17.98 -21.45
C GLY A 333 2.82 -17.34 -20.80
N VAL A 334 2.96 -16.65 -19.66
CA VAL A 334 1.85 -15.90 -19.04
C VAL A 334 1.81 -14.47 -19.59
N SER A 335 0.79 -14.17 -20.38
CA SER A 335 0.56 -12.88 -21.03
C SER A 335 -0.61 -12.11 -20.43
N SER A 336 -1.55 -12.82 -19.80
CA SER A 336 -2.75 -12.26 -19.17
C SER A 336 -2.87 -12.64 -17.70
N LEU A 337 -3.64 -11.85 -16.94
CA LEU A 337 -3.92 -12.14 -15.53
C LEU A 337 -4.62 -13.49 -15.36
N SER A 338 -5.48 -13.90 -16.31
CA SER A 338 -6.15 -15.20 -16.27
C SER A 338 -5.18 -16.39 -16.37
N GLU A 339 -4.11 -16.27 -17.17
CA GLU A 339 -3.08 -17.30 -17.30
C GLU A 339 -2.14 -17.36 -16.08
N PHE A 340 -2.11 -16.30 -15.27
CA PHE A 340 -1.32 -16.25 -14.04
C PHE A 340 -1.95 -17.06 -12.90
N LEU A 341 -3.29 -17.16 -12.87
CA LEU A 341 -4.03 -17.71 -11.74
C LEU A 341 -3.67 -19.17 -11.44
N THR A 342 -3.56 -19.48 -10.15
CA THR A 342 -3.56 -20.83 -9.59
C THR A 342 -4.92 -21.11 -8.91
N PRO A 343 -5.26 -22.35 -8.52
CA PRO A 343 -6.58 -22.67 -7.95
C PRO A 343 -6.96 -21.85 -6.72
N ASN A 344 -5.99 -21.44 -5.90
CA ASN A 344 -6.15 -20.58 -4.73
C ASN A 344 -6.25 -19.08 -5.08
N MET A 345 -6.37 -18.72 -6.36
CA MET A 345 -6.54 -17.35 -6.84
C MET A 345 -7.84 -17.21 -7.63
N ARG A 346 -8.49 -16.06 -7.50
CA ARG A 346 -9.67 -15.72 -8.30
C ARG A 346 -9.70 -14.23 -8.57
N VAL A 347 -10.25 -13.88 -9.73
CA VAL A 347 -10.50 -12.49 -10.12
C VAL A 347 -12.00 -12.25 -10.26
N GLN A 348 -12.41 -11.02 -9.99
CA GLN A 348 -13.77 -10.54 -10.20
C GLN A 348 -13.69 -9.19 -10.94
N ASN A 349 -14.41 -9.08 -12.05
CA ASN A 349 -14.57 -7.80 -12.71
C ASN A 349 -15.48 -6.91 -11.87
N CYS A 350 -15.00 -5.74 -11.53
CA CYS A 350 -15.72 -4.75 -10.74
C CYS A 350 -15.73 -3.40 -11.45
N THR A 351 -16.53 -2.48 -10.94
CA THR A 351 -16.62 -1.12 -11.44
C THR A 351 -16.52 -0.13 -10.28
N ILE A 352 -15.80 0.97 -10.46
CA ILE A 352 -15.79 2.08 -9.48
C ILE A 352 -16.66 3.22 -10.02
N ARG A 353 -17.81 3.47 -9.40
CA ARG A 353 -18.74 4.51 -9.81
C ARG A 353 -18.62 5.72 -8.88
N PHE A 354 -18.15 6.83 -9.47
CA PHE A 354 -18.08 8.11 -8.80
C PHE A 354 -19.41 8.87 -8.92
N THR A 355 -19.96 9.30 -7.79
CA THR A 355 -21.14 10.17 -7.74
C THR A 355 -20.68 11.57 -7.33
N ASP A 356 -20.92 12.57 -8.19
CA ASP A 356 -20.53 13.97 -7.93
C ASP A 356 -21.52 14.65 -6.98
N THR A 357 -21.60 14.10 -5.77
CA THR A 357 -22.45 14.58 -4.68
C THR A 357 -21.61 14.67 -3.42
N THR A 358 -21.79 15.76 -2.68
CA THR A 358 -21.11 15.99 -1.42
C THR A 358 -21.98 15.59 -0.24
N THR A 359 -21.56 14.59 0.52
CA THR A 359 -22.17 14.21 1.80
C THR A 359 -21.51 15.02 2.92
N GLN A 360 -22.26 15.32 3.99
CA GLN A 360 -21.68 15.88 5.20
C GLN A 360 -21.26 14.73 6.11
N ARG A 361 -20.02 14.72 6.60
CA ARG A 361 -19.61 13.74 7.59
C ARG A 361 -20.44 13.95 8.86
N THR A 362 -21.24 12.96 9.23
CA THR A 362 -21.90 12.95 10.53
C THR A 362 -20.88 12.54 11.59
N ALA A 363 -20.72 13.33 12.65
CA ALA A 363 -19.90 12.94 13.79
C ALA A 363 -20.49 11.64 14.37
N ARG A 364 -19.74 10.54 14.30
CA ARG A 364 -20.06 9.30 14.99
C ARG A 364 -19.33 9.24 16.33
#